data_AF-A0A401PP20-F1
#
_entry.id   AF-A0A401PP20-F1
#
_cell.length_a   1.000
_cell.length_b   1.000
_cell.length_c   1.000
_cell.angle_alpha   90.00
_cell.angle_beta   90.00
_cell.angle_gamma   90.00
#
_symmetry.space_group_name_H-M   'P 1'
#
loop_
_entity.id
_entity.type
_entity.pdbx_description
1 polymer ?
#
loop_
_entity_poly.entity_id
_entity_poly.type
_entity_poly.pdbx_seq_one_letter_code
_entity_poly.pdbx_strand_id
1 'polypeptide(L)'
;MVGGFGAPVRASRAVLGAALLIGILRAAEGRELKFVNLIYRHGDRSPVHGYPTDPYTEKDWPQGYGQLTQVGMRQHYELGQYLRRRYKDFLNSSYEREELFPDCLIT
;
A
#
# COMPACT_ATOMS: atom_id res chain seq x y z
N MET A 1 28.21 19.82 60.89
CA MET A 1 28.15 18.37 60.60
C MET A 1 28.04 18.19 59.10
N VAL A 2 28.75 17.21 58.58
CA VAL A 2 29.28 17.11 57.20
C VAL A 2 28.19 16.81 56.17
N GLY A 3 28.22 17.54 55.05
CA GLY A 3 27.39 17.28 53.87
C GLY A 3 27.75 15.95 53.22
N GLY A 4 26.75 15.07 53.06
CA GLY A 4 26.87 13.84 52.31
C GLY A 4 26.73 14.10 50.81
N PHE A 5 27.85 14.19 50.10
CA PHE A 5 27.88 14.07 48.65
C PHE A 5 27.58 12.61 48.27
N GLY A 6 26.40 12.37 47.68
CA GLY A 6 26.05 11.06 47.12
C GLY A 6 27.05 10.67 46.02
N ALA A 7 27.64 9.47 46.15
CA ALA A 7 28.58 8.94 45.17
C ALA A 7 27.90 8.69 43.81
N PRO A 8 28.59 8.86 42.67
CA PRO A 8 28.02 8.60 41.36
C PRO A 8 27.78 7.10 41.19
N VAL A 9 26.51 6.72 40.99
CA VAL A 9 26.13 5.33 40.71
C VAL A 9 26.67 4.95 39.33
N ARG A 10 27.67 4.06 39.28
CA ARG A 10 28.24 3.54 38.02
C ARG A 10 27.34 2.43 37.49
N ALA A 11 26.58 2.72 36.44
CA ALA A 11 25.74 1.72 35.78
C ALA A 11 26.60 0.56 35.24
N SER A 12 26.20 -0.68 35.52
CA SER A 12 26.92 -1.86 35.02
C SER A 12 26.76 -2.00 33.50
N ARG A 13 27.71 -2.70 32.84
CA ARG A 13 27.64 -2.95 31.39
C ARG A 13 26.35 -3.69 30.99
N ALA A 14 25.81 -4.52 31.89
CA ALA A 14 24.52 -5.18 31.69
C ALA A 14 23.35 -4.19 31.70
N VAL A 15 23.36 -3.18 32.58
CA VAL A 15 22.34 -2.11 32.62
C VAL A 15 22.43 -1.22 31.38
N LEU A 16 23.64 -0.84 30.96
CA LEU A 16 23.85 -0.09 29.73
C LEU A 16 23.44 -0.89 28.48
N GLY A 17 23.75 -2.19 28.44
CA GLY A 17 23.33 -3.08 27.36
C GLY A 17 21.81 -3.27 27.31
N ALA A 18 21.16 -3.45 28.45
CA ALA A 18 19.71 -3.53 28.54
C ALA A 18 19.03 -2.22 28.11
N ALA A 19 19.55 -1.07 28.54
CA ALA A 19 19.04 0.24 28.13
C ALA A 19 19.18 0.47 26.62
N LEU A 20 20.30 0.03 26.01
CA LEU A 20 20.49 0.08 24.56
C LEU A 20 19.52 -0.84 23.84
N LEU A 21 19.32 -2.07 24.32
CA LEU A 21 18.38 -3.04 23.74
C LEU A 21 16.93 -2.51 23.82
N ILE A 22 16.53 -1.95 24.96
CA ILE A 22 15.22 -1.32 25.16
C ILE A 22 15.06 -0.11 24.23
N GLY A 23 16.09 0.73 24.07
CA GLY A 23 16.07 1.86 23.15
C GLY A 23 15.89 1.43 21.69
N ILE A 24 16.56 0.35 21.27
CA ILE A 24 16.39 -0.23 19.92
C ILE A 24 14.99 -0.80 19.73
N LEU A 25 14.47 -1.55 20.72
CA LEU A 25 13.11 -2.10 20.68
C LEU A 25 12.05 -0.98 20.62
N ARG A 26 12.25 0.11 21.36
CA ARG A 26 11.39 1.31 21.34
C ARG A 26 11.44 2.05 20.02
N ALA A 27 12.62 2.13 19.38
CA ALA A 27 12.75 2.75 18.05
C ALA A 27 12.11 1.91 16.93
N ALA A 28 11.92 0.61 17.16
CA ALA A 28 11.16 -0.27 16.27
C ALA A 28 9.63 -0.18 16.52
N GLU A 29 9.21 0.39 17.64
CA GLU A 29 7.82 0.57 18.05
C GLU A 29 7.21 1.83 17.41
N GLY A 30 5.98 1.73 16.91
CA GLY A 30 5.13 2.92 16.71
C GLY A 30 5.04 3.54 15.32
N ARG A 31 5.34 2.81 14.23
CA ARG A 31 4.95 3.29 12.88
C ARG A 31 3.51 2.88 12.57
N GLU A 32 2.63 3.87 12.53
CA GLU A 32 1.22 3.69 12.21
C GLU A 32 0.93 4.23 10.80
N LEU A 33 0.24 3.44 9.98
CA LEU A 33 -0.23 3.88 8.68
C LEU A 33 -1.44 4.81 8.88
N LYS A 34 -1.35 6.04 8.39
CA LYS A 34 -2.44 7.05 8.52
C LYS A 34 -3.24 7.24 7.24
N PHE A 35 -2.61 7.10 6.09
CA PHE A 35 -3.22 7.38 4.79
C PHE A 35 -2.48 6.65 3.67
N VAL A 36 -3.21 6.28 2.62
CA VAL A 36 -2.67 5.64 1.42
C VAL A 36 -3.25 6.33 0.20
N ASN A 37 -2.40 6.71 -0.75
CA ASN A 37 -2.81 7.11 -2.08
C ASN A 37 -2.37 6.05 -3.09
N LEU A 38 -3.30 5.61 -3.94
CA LEU A 38 -3.07 4.57 -4.93
C LEU A 38 -3.29 5.15 -6.33
N ILE A 39 -2.23 5.19 -7.13
CA ILE A 39 -2.29 5.57 -8.53
C ILE A 39 -1.90 4.35 -9.35
N TYR A 40 -2.85 3.82 -10.10
CA TYR A 40 -2.64 2.65 -10.96
C TYR A 40 -3.32 2.85 -12.30
N ARG A 41 -2.79 2.18 -13.31
CA ARG A 41 -3.35 2.17 -14.65
C ARG A 41 -4.56 1.22 -14.70
N HIS A 42 -5.47 1.47 -15.64
CA HIS A 42 -6.46 0.48 -16.07
C HIS A 42 -5.78 -0.88 -16.42
N GLY A 43 -6.53 -1.97 -16.32
CA GLY A 43 -6.11 -3.30 -16.74
C GLY A 43 -6.06 -3.43 -18.25
N ASP A 44 -5.73 -4.62 -18.76
CA ASP A 44 -5.66 -4.89 -20.19
C ASP A 44 -6.90 -4.41 -20.98
N ARG A 45 -6.65 -3.70 -22.09
CA ARG A 45 -7.68 -3.11 -22.97
C ARG A 45 -7.40 -3.50 -24.43
N SER A 46 -8.45 -3.54 -25.24
CA SER A 46 -8.28 -3.55 -26.70
C SER A 46 -7.63 -2.24 -27.18
N PRO A 47 -6.98 -2.24 -28.36
CA PRO A 47 -6.44 -1.03 -28.98
C PRO A 47 -7.51 0.05 -29.07
N VAL A 48 -7.11 1.31 -28.95
CA VAL A 48 -8.04 2.45 -29.06
C VAL A 48 -8.34 2.78 -30.53
N HIS A 49 -7.38 2.51 -31.41
CA HIS A 49 -7.51 2.62 -32.85
C HIS A 49 -6.49 1.71 -33.53
N GLY A 50 -6.83 1.23 -34.72
CA GLY A 50 -5.89 0.57 -35.63
C GLY A 50 -5.17 1.58 -36.52
N TYR A 51 -4.11 1.14 -37.19
CA TYR A 51 -3.46 1.91 -38.24
C TYR A 51 -4.09 1.58 -39.62
N PRO A 52 -3.89 2.41 -40.67
CA PRO A 52 -4.62 2.25 -41.93
C PRO A 52 -4.45 0.91 -42.65
N THR A 53 -3.34 0.21 -42.41
CA THR A 53 -3.01 -1.09 -43.02
C THR A 53 -3.07 -2.24 -42.01
N ASP A 54 -3.76 -2.05 -40.89
CA ASP A 54 -3.93 -3.09 -39.88
C ASP A 54 -4.85 -4.20 -40.43
N PRO A 55 -4.39 -5.46 -40.50
CA PRO A 55 -5.24 -6.56 -40.90
C PRO A 55 -6.34 -6.86 -39.87
N TYR A 56 -6.18 -6.43 -38.62
CA TYR A 56 -7.16 -6.59 -37.55
C TYR A 56 -7.91 -5.28 -37.35
N THR A 57 -9.23 -5.34 -37.52
CA THR A 57 -10.10 -4.18 -37.32
C THR A 57 -10.92 -4.33 -36.05
N GLU A 58 -11.73 -3.32 -35.72
CA GLU A 58 -12.53 -3.30 -34.50
C GLU A 58 -13.38 -4.56 -34.30
N LYS A 59 -13.86 -5.16 -35.39
CA LYS A 59 -14.66 -6.41 -35.37
C LYS A 59 -13.91 -7.61 -34.81
N ASP A 60 -12.58 -7.61 -34.86
CA ASP A 60 -11.73 -8.70 -34.37
C ASP A 60 -11.54 -8.62 -32.85
N TRP A 61 -11.99 -7.53 -32.22
CA TRP A 61 -12.01 -7.34 -30.78
C TRP A 61 -13.41 -7.62 -30.22
N PRO A 62 -13.58 -8.56 -29.27
CA PRO A 62 -14.89 -9.00 -28.81
C PRO A 62 -15.82 -7.89 -28.29
N GLN A 63 -15.24 -6.84 -27.70
CA GLN A 63 -15.97 -5.67 -27.19
C GLN A 63 -15.79 -4.42 -28.06
N GLY A 64 -15.06 -4.51 -29.17
CA GLY A 64 -14.61 -3.34 -29.95
C GLY A 64 -13.38 -2.65 -29.34
N TYR A 65 -13.07 -1.46 -29.84
CA TYR A 65 -11.86 -0.71 -29.46
C TYR A 65 -11.96 0.01 -28.11
N GLY A 66 -10.81 0.17 -27.46
CA GLY A 66 -10.62 0.90 -26.21
C GLY A 66 -11.30 0.27 -24.98
N GLN A 67 -11.88 -0.93 -25.11
CA GLN A 67 -12.63 -1.59 -24.05
C GLN A 67 -11.75 -2.43 -23.15
N LEU A 68 -12.13 -2.54 -21.87
CA LEU A 68 -11.48 -3.43 -20.92
C LEU A 68 -11.74 -4.90 -21.30
N THR A 69 -10.68 -5.70 -21.38
CA THR A 69 -10.79 -7.12 -21.70
C THR A 69 -11.12 -7.94 -20.45
N GLN A 70 -11.52 -9.20 -20.64
CA GLN A 70 -11.70 -10.13 -19.51
C GLN A 70 -10.39 -10.35 -18.72
N VAL A 71 -9.24 -10.22 -19.39
CA VAL A 71 -7.93 -10.25 -18.74
C VAL A 71 -7.76 -9.02 -17.86
N GLY A 72 -8.09 -7.83 -18.36
CA GLY A 72 -8.02 -6.58 -17.60
C GLY A 72 -8.94 -6.57 -16.37
N MET A 73 -10.14 -7.13 -16.50
CA MET A 73 -11.04 -7.32 -15.36
C MET A 73 -10.42 -8.22 -14.29
N ARG A 74 -9.81 -9.35 -14.70
CA ARG A 74 -9.15 -10.28 -13.77
C ARG A 74 -7.96 -9.63 -13.06
N GLN A 75 -7.14 -8.87 -13.79
CA GLN A 75 -6.01 -8.15 -13.21
C GLN A 75 -6.46 -7.20 -12.08
N HIS A 76 -7.54 -6.45 -12.30
CA HIS A 76 -8.06 -5.57 -11.25
C HIS A 76 -8.72 -6.30 -10.09
N TYR A 77 -9.36 -7.44 -10.36
CA TYR A 77 -9.88 -8.30 -9.31
C TYR A 77 -8.75 -8.81 -8.39
N GLU A 78 -7.66 -9.30 -8.97
CA GLU A 78 -6.48 -9.77 -8.24
C GLU A 78 -5.79 -8.63 -7.48
N LEU A 79 -5.68 -7.45 -8.10
CA LEU A 79 -5.17 -6.25 -7.44
C LEU A 79 -6.02 -5.88 -6.22
N GLY A 80 -7.35 -5.88 -6.35
CA GLY A 80 -8.27 -5.60 -5.25
C GLY A 80 -8.11 -6.61 -4.11
N GLN A 81 -7.98 -7.90 -4.42
CA GLN A 81 -7.69 -8.93 -3.42
C GLN A 81 -6.34 -8.71 -2.72
N TYR A 82 -5.30 -8.33 -3.47
CA TYR A 82 -3.99 -8.01 -2.90
C TYR A 82 -4.06 -6.80 -1.95
N LEU A 83 -4.69 -5.70 -2.39
CA LEU A 83 -4.85 -4.49 -1.59
C LEU A 83 -5.66 -4.77 -0.32
N ARG A 84 -6.74 -5.57 -0.42
CA ARG A 84 -7.53 -5.97 0.74
C ARG A 84 -6.71 -6.74 1.77
N ARG A 85 -5.85 -7.66 1.34
CA ARG A 85 -4.94 -8.40 2.24
C ARG A 85 -3.86 -7.49 2.83
N ARG A 86 -3.30 -6.59 2.02
CA ARG A 86 -2.22 -5.68 2.42
C ARG A 86 -2.68 -4.68 3.48
N TYR A 87 -3.89 -4.15 3.35
CA TYR A 87 -4.44 -3.13 4.21
C TYR A 87 -5.52 -3.68 5.15
N LYS A 88 -5.51 -4.97 5.46
CA LYS A 88 -6.52 -5.63 6.32
C LYS A 88 -6.59 -5.03 7.73
N ASP A 89 -5.45 -4.56 8.25
CA ASP A 89 -5.33 -3.99 9.60
C ASP A 89 -5.50 -2.46 9.59
N PHE A 90 -5.66 -1.87 8.39
CA PHE A 90 -5.84 -0.44 8.18
C PHE A 90 -7.29 -0.09 7.77
N LEU A 91 -7.93 -0.94 6.96
CA LEU A 91 -9.31 -0.78 6.49
C LEU A 91 -10.27 -1.66 7.29
N ASN A 92 -11.50 -1.19 7.51
CA ASN A 92 -12.51 -2.00 8.20
C ASN A 92 -12.81 -3.34 7.46
N SER A 93 -13.36 -4.30 8.19
CA SER A 93 -13.89 -5.58 7.71
C SER A 93 -14.88 -5.39 6.56
N SER A 94 -15.79 -4.42 6.70
CA SER A 94 -16.82 -4.02 5.74
C SER A 94 -16.46 -2.72 5.04
N TYR A 95 -17.07 -2.45 3.89
CA TYR A 95 -16.88 -1.20 3.16
C TYR A 95 -17.58 -0.04 3.87
N GLU A 96 -16.83 1.01 4.18
CA GLU A 96 -17.33 2.31 4.64
C GLU A 96 -17.01 3.38 3.59
N ARG A 97 -18.00 4.21 3.23
CA ARG A 97 -17.86 5.19 2.13
C ARG A 97 -16.89 6.30 2.48
N GLU A 98 -16.78 6.63 3.76
CA GLU A 98 -15.97 7.72 4.29
C GLU A 98 -14.47 7.37 4.32
N GLU A 99 -14.12 6.07 4.27
CA GLU A 99 -12.75 5.58 4.27
C GLU A 99 -12.11 5.55 2.87
N LEU A 100 -12.92 5.47 1.82
CA LEU A 100 -12.48 5.15 0.45
C LEU A 100 -13.05 6.15 -0.55
N PHE A 101 -12.15 6.93 -1.18
CA PHE A 101 -12.49 7.85 -2.26
C PHE A 101 -11.92 7.35 -3.60
N PRO A 102 -12.68 6.56 -4.38
CA PRO A 102 -12.25 6.14 -5.70
C PRO A 102 -12.43 7.29 -6.69
N ASP A 103 -11.33 7.69 -7.34
CA ASP A 103 -11.36 8.57 -8.50
C ASP A 103 -10.86 7.81 -9.74
N CYS A 104 -11.59 7.95 -10.84
CA CYS A 104 -11.26 7.30 -12.11
C CYS A 104 -11.20 8.38 -13.19
N LEU A 105 -10.00 8.67 -13.65
CA LEU A 105 -9.79 9.59 -14.75
C LEU A 105 -10.09 8.86 -16.07
N ILE A 106 -11.00 9.41 -16.87
CA ILE A 106 -11.29 8.91 -18.22
C ILE A 106 -10.06 9.15 -19.09
N THR A 107 -9.38 8.09 -19.52
CA THR A 107 -8.34 8.11 -20.57
C THR A 107 -8.58 7.07 -21.64
#